data_AF-A0A0F4YH08-F1
#
_entry.id   AF-A0A0F4YH08-F1
#
_cell.length_a   1.000
_cell.length_b   1.000
_cell.length_c   1.000
_cell.angle_alpha   90.00
_cell.angle_beta   90.00
_cell.angle_gamma   90.00
#
_symmetry.space_group_name_H-M   'P 1'
#
loop_
_entity.id
_entity.type
_entity.pdbx_description
1 polymer ?
#
loop_
_entity_poly.entity_id
_entity_poly.type
_entity_poly.pdbx_seq_one_letter_code
_entity_poly.pdbx_strand_id
1 'polypeptide(L)'
;MAALFRPSSTSILRQITKVPATRTVFYSTKASPLAATIVRPVQKKEGPVSSQIAAFHASGKKEILKPLPPNDAAPLPPHNPTHGSYHWTFERLVAASLIPLTVAPFAAGSLSPVTDSILCAALVVHSHIGFQYRSPPPPPLSIFYSSQCLQYRSSRALIIDYLPAKRVPKTRAFCTWLLRAATLTVAVGLYEFETNDVGLTEAIKRIWKA
;
A
#
# COMPACT_ATOMS: atom_id res chain seq x y z
N MET A 1 24.73 16.00 -8.29
CA MET A 1 24.65 16.19 -6.81
C MET A 1 23.21 16.58 -6.50
N ALA A 2 22.36 15.87 -5.75
CA ALA A 2 22.49 14.64 -4.98
C ALA A 2 21.19 13.82 -5.21
N ALA A 3 21.34 12.60 -5.73
CA ALA A 3 20.32 11.57 -5.72
C ALA A 3 20.71 10.61 -4.60
N LEU A 4 20.21 10.84 -3.39
CA LEU A 4 20.45 9.95 -2.26
C LEU A 4 19.12 9.73 -1.52
N PHE A 5 18.78 8.46 -1.37
CA PHE A 5 17.67 7.87 -0.62
C PHE A 5 16.32 7.67 -1.32
N ARG A 6 16.26 6.63 -2.16
CA ARG A 6 15.15 5.67 -2.09
C ARG A 6 15.66 4.24 -2.35
N PRO A 7 15.62 3.31 -1.38
CA PRO A 7 15.91 1.90 -1.66
C PRO A 7 14.67 1.24 -2.26
N SER A 8 14.80 0.67 -3.46
CA SER A 8 13.85 -0.25 -4.08
C SER A 8 14.29 -1.69 -3.80
N SER A 9 13.60 -2.37 -2.89
CA SER A 9 13.93 -3.71 -2.39
C SER A 9 13.58 -4.87 -3.34
N THR A 10 13.63 -4.71 -4.66
CA THR A 10 13.04 -5.68 -5.60
C THR A 10 13.99 -6.32 -6.61
N SER A 11 15.31 -6.26 -6.44
CA SER A 11 16.25 -6.74 -7.48
C SER A 11 17.41 -7.66 -7.05
N ILE A 12 17.51 -8.12 -5.79
CA ILE A 12 18.72 -8.87 -5.33
C ILE A 12 18.50 -10.36 -4.98
N LEU A 13 17.28 -10.91 -5.05
CA LEU A 13 17.00 -12.29 -4.59
C LEU A 13 16.85 -13.35 -5.69
N ARG A 14 17.52 -13.24 -6.85
CA ARG A 14 17.35 -14.19 -7.96
C ARG A 14 18.62 -14.79 -8.57
N GLN A 15 19.70 -14.93 -7.79
CA GLN A 15 20.99 -15.34 -8.36
C GLN A 15 21.71 -16.54 -7.72
N ILE A 16 21.04 -17.40 -6.95
CA ILE A 16 21.70 -18.60 -6.41
C ILE A 16 20.77 -19.81 -6.48
N THR A 17 20.87 -20.58 -7.57
CA THR A 17 20.93 -22.06 -7.59
C THR A 17 21.05 -22.54 -9.05
N LYS A 18 22.27 -22.71 -9.56
CA LYS A 18 22.55 -23.58 -10.71
C LYS A 18 23.14 -24.88 -10.15
N VAL A 19 22.43 -26.00 -10.29
CA VAL A 19 22.94 -27.35 -9.95
C VAL A 19 23.39 -28.02 -11.26
N PRO A 20 24.59 -28.62 -11.34
CA PRO A 20 25.08 -29.24 -12.56
C PRO A 20 24.53 -30.67 -12.74
N ALA A 21 24.32 -31.05 -13.99
CA ALA A 21 23.84 -32.38 -14.39
C ALA A 21 24.95 -33.43 -14.27
N THR A 22 24.69 -34.50 -13.51
CA THR A 22 25.58 -35.66 -13.39
C THR A 22 25.40 -36.59 -14.59
N ARG A 23 26.52 -36.83 -15.28
CA ARG A 23 26.67 -37.64 -16.49
C ARG A 23 27.01 -39.08 -16.07
N THR A 24 26.12 -40.05 -16.31
CA THR A 24 26.43 -41.48 -16.10
C THR A 24 27.00 -42.12 -17.36
N VAL A 25 28.07 -42.88 -17.11
CA VAL A 25 29.02 -43.45 -18.06
C VAL A 25 28.57 -44.85 -18.48
N PHE A 26 28.73 -45.16 -19.77
CA PHE A 26 28.59 -46.51 -20.33
C PHE A 26 29.80 -47.37 -19.95
N TYR A 27 29.55 -48.59 -19.44
CA TYR A 27 30.52 -49.68 -19.56
C TYR A 27 29.86 -50.91 -20.17
N SER A 28 30.44 -51.29 -21.29
CA SER A 28 30.29 -52.54 -22.02
C SER A 28 31.26 -53.56 -21.44
N THR A 29 30.80 -54.79 -21.17
CA THR A 29 31.59 -56.01 -21.38
C THR A 29 30.68 -57.19 -21.67
N LYS A 30 31.23 -58.12 -22.47
CA LYS A 30 30.56 -59.15 -23.27
C LYS A 30 30.38 -60.48 -22.51
N ALA A 31 29.53 -61.33 -23.10
CA ALA A 31 29.64 -62.79 -23.22
C ALA A 31 28.90 -63.71 -22.21
N SER A 32 27.93 -64.45 -22.77
CA SER A 32 27.52 -65.83 -22.44
C SER A 32 28.50 -66.80 -23.15
N PRO A 33 28.66 -68.12 -22.83
CA PRO A 33 27.68 -69.03 -22.21
C PRO A 33 28.24 -70.10 -21.22
N LEU A 34 27.35 -71.01 -20.82
CA LEU A 34 27.56 -72.35 -20.25
C LEU A 34 27.89 -72.48 -18.74
N ALA A 35 26.86 -72.79 -17.95
CA ALA A 35 26.80 -74.01 -17.13
C ALA A 35 25.47 -74.03 -16.36
N ALA A 36 24.64 -75.02 -16.66
CA ALA A 36 23.41 -75.31 -15.94
C ALA A 36 23.73 -75.82 -14.53
N THR A 37 23.11 -75.25 -13.50
CA THR A 37 22.83 -75.97 -12.26
C THR A 37 21.52 -75.43 -11.69
N ILE A 38 20.49 -76.28 -11.73
CA ILE A 38 19.18 -76.07 -11.13
C ILE A 38 19.34 -76.19 -9.62
N VAL A 39 19.20 -75.09 -8.89
CA VAL A 39 18.98 -75.09 -7.44
C VAL A 39 17.68 -74.35 -7.17
N ARG A 40 16.67 -75.09 -6.70
CA ARG A 40 15.39 -74.56 -6.20
C ARG A 40 15.56 -74.12 -4.74
N PRO A 41 15.35 -72.84 -4.39
CA PRO A 41 15.05 -72.47 -3.01
C PRO A 41 13.54 -72.34 -2.79
N VAL A 42 13.11 -73.00 -1.72
CA VAL A 42 11.74 -73.11 -1.18
C VAL A 42 11.17 -71.74 -0.80
N GLN A 43 9.92 -71.48 -1.20
CA GLN A 43 9.17 -70.28 -0.85
C GLN A 43 8.83 -70.26 0.66
N LYS A 44 9.48 -69.37 1.41
CA LYS A 44 9.05 -68.96 2.74
C LYS A 44 7.91 -67.95 2.58
N LYS A 45 6.68 -68.36 2.89
CA LYS A 45 5.48 -67.51 2.78
C LYS A 45 5.42 -66.55 3.97
N GLU A 46 6.16 -65.45 3.88
CA GLU A 46 5.99 -64.30 4.78
C GLU A 46 4.65 -63.64 4.43
N GLY A 47 3.66 -63.81 5.29
CA GLY A 47 2.39 -63.12 5.15
C GLY A 47 2.59 -61.63 5.40
N PRO A 48 2.24 -60.73 4.47
CA PRO A 48 2.31 -59.31 4.73
C PRO A 48 1.11 -58.93 5.62
N VAL A 49 1.39 -58.46 6.84
CA VAL A 49 0.43 -57.68 7.62
C VAL A 49 0.14 -56.41 6.80
N SER A 50 -0.96 -56.44 6.06
CA SER A 50 -1.48 -55.26 5.37
C SER A 50 -2.12 -54.38 6.42
N SER A 51 -1.47 -53.27 6.76
CA SER A 51 -2.12 -52.16 7.45
C SER A 51 -3.19 -51.60 6.52
N GLN A 52 -4.42 -52.11 6.63
CA GLN A 52 -5.57 -51.48 5.99
C GLN A 52 -5.91 -50.19 6.75
N ILE A 53 -5.12 -49.15 6.47
CA ILE A 53 -5.57 -47.78 6.69
C ILE A 53 -6.64 -47.56 5.64
N ALA A 54 -7.90 -47.70 6.06
CA ALA A 54 -9.03 -47.41 5.23
C ALA A 54 -8.91 -45.97 4.70
N ALA A 55 -8.89 -45.83 3.38
CA ALA A 55 -8.78 -44.56 2.68
C ALA A 55 -10.08 -43.76 2.82
N PHE A 56 -10.32 -43.24 4.02
CA PHE A 56 -11.44 -42.37 4.31
C PHE A 56 -11.07 -40.94 3.90
N HIS A 57 -11.86 -40.39 2.98
CA HIS A 57 -11.93 -38.97 2.58
C HIS A 57 -10.82 -38.39 1.68
N ALA A 58 -10.43 -39.10 0.63
CA ALA A 58 -10.08 -38.43 -0.62
C ALA A 58 -11.27 -38.55 -1.57
N SER A 59 -12.31 -37.72 -1.40
CA SER A 59 -13.28 -37.50 -2.48
C SER A 59 -12.46 -37.13 -3.71
N GLY A 60 -12.47 -37.99 -4.73
CA GLY A 60 -11.70 -37.75 -5.95
C GLY A 60 -11.92 -36.31 -6.40
N LYS A 61 -10.83 -35.57 -6.67
CA LYS A 61 -10.87 -34.19 -7.15
C LYS A 61 -11.69 -34.16 -8.45
N LYS A 62 -13.00 -33.98 -8.34
CA LYS A 62 -13.84 -33.57 -9.44
C LYS A 62 -13.52 -32.09 -9.63
N GLU A 63 -12.85 -31.80 -10.74
CA GLU A 63 -12.58 -30.44 -11.19
C GLU A 63 -13.92 -29.82 -11.62
N ILE A 64 -14.69 -29.35 -10.64
CA ILE A 64 -16.07 -28.85 -10.85
C ILE A 64 -16.07 -27.52 -11.62
N LEU A 65 -14.91 -26.85 -11.73
CA LEU A 65 -14.79 -25.57 -12.41
C LEU A 65 -13.62 -25.63 -13.39
N LYS A 66 -13.90 -25.31 -14.65
CA LYS A 66 -12.85 -25.02 -15.65
C LYS A 66 -11.91 -23.97 -15.04
N PRO A 67 -10.58 -24.10 -15.18
CA PRO A 67 -9.66 -23.05 -14.75
C PRO A 67 -10.16 -21.71 -15.28
N LEU A 68 -10.40 -20.74 -14.39
CA LEU A 68 -10.66 -19.38 -14.84
C LEU A 68 -9.49 -18.98 -15.76
N PRO A 69 -9.75 -18.21 -16.83
CA PRO A 69 -8.68 -17.68 -17.64
C PRO A 69 -7.64 -17.03 -16.71
N PRO A 70 -6.33 -17.18 -17.01
CA PRO A 70 -5.31 -16.46 -16.27
C PRO A 70 -5.73 -15.00 -16.16
N ASN A 71 -5.58 -14.40 -14.98
CA ASN A 71 -6.01 -13.03 -14.75
C ASN A 71 -5.20 -12.11 -15.68
N ASP A 72 -5.75 -11.83 -16.86
CA ASP A 72 -5.12 -10.96 -17.84
C ASP A 72 -4.91 -9.60 -17.17
N ALA A 73 -3.71 -9.04 -17.36
CA ALA A 73 -3.38 -7.75 -16.77
C ALA A 73 -4.42 -6.72 -17.22
N ALA A 74 -5.15 -6.14 -16.28
CA ALA A 74 -6.11 -5.08 -16.57
C ALA A 74 -5.39 -3.97 -17.37
N PRO A 75 -6.00 -3.44 -18.45
CA PRO A 75 -5.41 -2.35 -19.22
C PRO A 75 -5.01 -1.21 -18.29
N LEU A 76 -3.73 -0.83 -18.33
CA LEU A 76 -3.21 0.23 -17.48
C LEU A 76 -3.79 1.58 -17.93
N PRO A 77 -4.43 2.35 -17.03
CA PRO A 77 -4.87 3.70 -17.38
C PRO A 77 -3.65 4.61 -17.64
N PRO A 78 -3.84 5.71 -18.39
CA PRO A 78 -2.78 6.69 -18.58
C PRO A 78 -2.32 7.27 -17.23
N HIS A 79 -1.01 7.24 -16.99
CA HIS A 79 -0.40 7.73 -15.76
C HIS A 79 -0.31 9.26 -15.76
N ASN A 80 -0.92 9.92 -14.75
CA ASN A 80 -0.71 11.34 -14.47
C ASN A 80 0.05 11.51 -13.14
N PRO A 81 1.27 12.12 -13.11
CA PRO A 81 2.05 12.28 -11.89
C PRO A 81 1.41 13.21 -10.85
N THR A 82 0.48 14.09 -11.25
CA THR A 82 -0.16 15.04 -10.32
C THR A 82 -0.94 14.34 -9.22
N HIS A 83 -1.54 13.18 -9.50
CA HIS A 83 -2.38 12.44 -8.56
C HIS A 83 -1.61 11.45 -7.68
N GLY A 84 -0.29 11.31 -7.87
CA GLY A 84 0.52 10.36 -7.13
C GLY A 84 1.78 10.98 -6.55
N SER A 85 2.81 11.08 -7.38
CA SER A 85 4.15 11.52 -6.95
C SER A 85 4.16 12.97 -6.47
N TYR A 86 3.54 13.91 -7.20
CA TYR A 86 3.56 15.32 -6.79
C TYR A 86 2.77 15.56 -5.50
N HIS A 87 1.62 14.93 -5.34
CA HIS A 87 0.83 15.03 -4.11
C HIS A 87 1.60 14.49 -2.90
N TRP A 88 2.25 13.34 -3.05
CA TRP A 88 3.07 12.76 -1.98
C TRP A 88 4.24 13.67 -1.59
N THR A 89 5.01 14.14 -2.57
CA THR A 89 6.17 15.02 -2.30
C THR A 89 5.71 16.33 -1.65
N PHE A 90 4.63 16.93 -2.14
CA PHE A 90 4.05 18.14 -1.56
C PHE A 90 3.63 17.93 -0.09
N GLU A 91 2.92 16.84 0.22
CA GLU A 91 2.55 16.52 1.60
C GLU A 91 3.76 16.36 2.51
N ARG A 92 4.82 15.70 2.02
CA ARG A 92 6.06 15.54 2.79
C ARG A 92 6.76 16.87 3.00
N LEU A 93 6.78 17.74 2.00
CA LEU A 93 7.37 19.08 2.13
C LEU A 93 6.62 19.93 3.16
N VAL A 94 5.27 19.94 3.12
CA VAL A 94 4.46 20.66 4.11
C VAL A 94 4.67 20.10 5.51
N ALA A 95 4.73 18.78 5.66
CA ALA A 95 5.00 18.16 6.97
C ALA A 95 6.41 18.48 7.48
N ALA A 96 7.42 18.43 6.60
CA ALA A 96 8.80 18.76 6.95
C ALA A 96 8.98 20.23 7.29
N SER A 97 8.30 21.16 6.61
CA SER A 97 8.35 22.60 6.92
C SER A 97 7.64 22.94 8.23
N LEU A 98 6.65 22.14 8.64
CA LEU A 98 5.94 22.37 9.90
C LEU A 98 6.87 22.18 11.11
N ILE A 99 7.86 21.28 11.03
CA ILE A 99 8.82 21.03 12.12
C ILE A 99 9.56 22.32 12.54
N PRO A 100 10.34 23.00 11.69
CA PRO A 100 11.01 24.23 12.07
C PRO A 100 10.02 25.37 12.39
N LEU A 101 8.87 25.43 11.70
CA LEU A 101 7.85 26.44 11.99
C LEU A 101 7.28 26.30 13.41
N THR A 102 7.08 25.08 13.90
CA THR A 102 6.62 24.88 15.30
C THR A 102 7.66 25.25 16.34
N VAL A 103 8.96 25.16 16.01
CA VAL A 103 10.06 25.51 16.93
C VAL A 103 10.36 27.02 16.91
N ALA A 104 10.17 27.68 15.77
CA ALA A 104 10.55 29.08 15.56
C ALA A 104 9.97 30.06 16.59
N PRO A 105 8.66 30.02 16.97
CA PRO A 105 8.11 30.92 17.98
C PRO A 105 8.76 30.78 19.36
N PHE A 106 9.19 29.56 19.72
CA PHE A 106 9.84 29.30 21.01
C PHE A 106 11.32 29.70 21.01
N ALA A 107 12.00 29.56 19.87
CA ALA A 107 13.42 29.91 19.73
C ALA A 107 13.64 31.41 19.53
N ALA A 108 12.79 32.08 18.75
CA ALA A 108 12.95 33.49 18.42
C ALA A 108 12.50 34.43 19.53
N GLY A 109 11.63 33.99 20.44
CA GLY A 109 11.06 34.81 21.51
C GLY A 109 10.18 35.98 21.03
N SER A 110 10.14 36.24 19.72
CA SER A 110 9.32 37.27 19.09
C SER A 110 8.04 36.66 18.52
N LEU A 111 6.92 37.20 18.98
CA LEU A 111 5.56 36.89 18.55
C LEU A 111 5.30 37.75 17.32
N SER A 112 5.75 37.31 16.15
CA SER A 112 5.53 38.06 14.91
C SER A 112 4.28 37.54 14.19
N PRO A 113 3.30 38.41 13.86
CA PRO A 113 2.08 38.00 13.15
C PRO A 113 2.36 37.27 11.81
N VAL A 114 3.49 37.58 11.18
CA VAL A 114 3.92 36.91 9.95
C VAL A 114 4.32 35.46 10.22
N THR A 115 5.07 35.17 11.29
CA THR A 115 5.46 33.79 11.59
C THR A 115 4.26 32.97 12.05
N ASP A 116 3.36 33.58 12.81
CA ASP A 116 2.12 32.96 13.27
C ASP A 116 1.18 32.65 12.11
N SER A 117 0.96 33.59 11.20
CA SER A 117 0.14 33.35 10.00
C SER A 117 0.72 32.28 9.08
N ILE A 118 2.06 32.22 8.91
CA ILE A 118 2.70 31.15 8.12
C ILE A 118 2.54 29.79 8.80
N LEU A 119 2.78 29.72 10.13
CA LEU A 119 2.57 28.49 10.90
C LEU A 119 1.12 28.03 10.82
N CYS A 120 0.17 28.96 10.97
CA CYS A 120 -1.24 28.62 10.95
C CYS A 120 -1.72 28.21 9.55
N ALA A 121 -1.31 28.91 8.50
CA ALA A 121 -1.59 28.51 7.13
C ALA A 121 -1.04 27.12 6.82
N ALA A 122 0.21 26.84 7.22
CA ALA A 122 0.82 25.52 7.05
C ALA A 122 0.05 24.43 7.82
N LEU A 123 -0.41 24.72 9.03
CA LEU A 123 -1.18 23.80 9.87
C LEU A 123 -2.56 23.49 9.25
N VAL A 124 -3.26 24.53 8.77
CA VAL A 124 -4.55 24.36 8.07
C VAL A 124 -4.38 23.54 6.81
N VAL A 125 -3.37 23.83 5.99
CA VAL A 125 -3.08 23.08 4.75
C VAL A 125 -2.72 21.63 5.08
N HIS A 126 -1.84 21.38 6.05
CA HIS A 126 -1.47 20.03 6.48
C HIS A 126 -2.69 19.22 6.95
N SER A 127 -3.52 19.83 7.79
CA SER A 127 -4.74 19.20 8.30
C SER A 127 -5.72 18.91 7.17
N HIS A 128 -5.98 19.91 6.30
CA HIS A 128 -6.89 19.76 5.18
C HIS A 128 -6.50 18.57 4.31
N ILE A 129 -5.22 18.46 3.90
CA ILE A 129 -4.76 17.37 3.05
C ILE A 129 -4.84 16.01 3.76
N GLY A 130 -4.58 15.95 5.07
CA GLY A 130 -4.71 14.73 5.88
C GLY A 130 -6.14 14.18 5.95
N PHE A 131 -7.14 15.06 5.87
CA PHE A 131 -8.56 14.67 5.85
C PHE A 131 -9.14 14.59 4.42
N GLN A 132 -8.56 15.27 3.43
CA GLN A 132 -9.19 15.54 2.13
C GLN A 132 -9.50 14.27 1.33
N TYR A 133 -10.75 14.19 0.88
CA TYR A 133 -11.13 13.38 -0.28
C TYR A 133 -11.36 14.27 -1.50
N ARG A 134 -10.83 13.88 -2.66
CA ARG A 134 -11.23 14.46 -3.94
C ARG A 134 -11.97 13.41 -4.77
N SER A 135 -13.28 13.58 -4.87
CA SER A 135 -14.08 12.93 -5.91
C SER A 135 -13.99 13.79 -7.17
N PRO A 136 -13.77 13.21 -8.35
CA PRO A 136 -14.18 13.89 -9.57
C PRO A 136 -15.71 14.13 -9.54
N PRO A 137 -16.22 15.20 -10.16
CA PRO A 137 -17.66 15.35 -10.36
C PRO A 137 -18.21 14.10 -11.07
N PRO A 138 -19.48 13.70 -10.81
CA PRO A 138 -20.06 12.56 -11.50
C PRO A 138 -20.04 12.84 -13.02
N PRO A 139 -19.39 11.98 -13.83
CA PRO A 139 -19.49 12.12 -15.28
C PRO A 139 -20.93 11.86 -15.72
N PRO A 140 -21.43 12.53 -16.77
CA PRO A 140 -22.67 12.11 -17.41
C PRO A 140 -22.43 10.72 -18.02
N LEU A 141 -23.07 9.70 -17.44
CA LEU A 141 -23.25 8.34 -17.96
C LEU A 141 -22.10 7.78 -18.81
N SER A 142 -21.12 7.09 -18.19
CA SER A 142 -20.51 5.85 -18.72
C SER A 142 -19.30 5.39 -17.90
N ILE A 143 -19.45 4.24 -17.23
CA ILE A 143 -18.55 3.06 -17.19
C ILE A 143 -17.06 3.20 -16.75
N PHE A 144 -16.48 4.40 -16.61
CA PHE A 144 -15.08 4.57 -16.16
C PHE A 144 -14.86 4.55 -14.64
N TYR A 145 -15.82 4.02 -13.87
CA TYR A 145 -15.81 4.04 -12.40
C TYR A 145 -14.79 3.08 -11.76
N SER A 146 -14.45 1.97 -12.41
CA SER A 146 -13.66 0.90 -11.76
C SER A 146 -12.16 1.16 -11.77
N SER A 147 -11.62 1.62 -12.90
CA SER A 147 -10.16 1.66 -13.13
C SER A 147 -9.49 2.95 -12.66
N GLN A 148 -10.21 4.09 -12.60
CA GLN A 148 -9.67 5.34 -12.03
C GLN A 148 -9.61 5.32 -10.49
N CYS A 149 -10.46 4.52 -9.81
CA CYS A 149 -10.48 4.43 -8.34
C CYS A 149 -9.18 3.85 -7.75
N LEU A 150 -8.44 3.02 -8.49
CA LEU A 150 -7.19 2.42 -8.02
C LEU A 150 -5.98 3.35 -8.23
N GLN A 151 -5.99 4.18 -9.27
CA GLN A 151 -4.94 5.19 -9.50
C GLN A 151 -5.06 6.38 -8.50
N TYR A 152 -6.28 6.65 -8.01
CA TYR A 152 -6.58 7.68 -7.01
C TYR A 152 -6.22 7.28 -5.56
N ARG A 153 -5.53 6.15 -5.36
CA ARG A 153 -5.16 5.57 -4.06
C ARG A 153 -3.75 5.99 -3.63
N SER A 154 -3.33 7.22 -3.89
CA SER A 154 -1.98 7.70 -3.50
C SER A 154 -1.96 8.63 -2.28
N SER A 155 -3.10 9.18 -1.87
CA SER A 155 -3.24 9.97 -0.64
C SER A 155 -4.01 9.16 0.40
N ARG A 156 -3.31 8.65 1.41
CA ARG A 156 -3.93 8.01 2.58
C ARG A 156 -4.57 9.10 3.44
N ALA A 157 -5.78 9.48 3.08
CA ALA A 157 -6.56 10.46 3.80
C ALA A 157 -7.71 9.78 4.56
N LEU A 158 -8.02 10.30 5.74
CA LEU A 158 -8.95 9.64 6.68
C LEU A 158 -10.31 9.34 6.03
N ILE A 159 -10.88 10.29 5.27
CA ILE A 159 -12.18 10.08 4.61
C ILE A 159 -12.13 8.94 3.57
N ILE A 160 -11.00 8.74 2.89
CA ILE A 160 -10.86 7.68 1.87
C ILE A 160 -10.80 6.30 2.53
N ASP A 161 -10.10 6.20 3.64
CA ASP A 161 -9.87 4.92 4.33
C ASP A 161 -11.13 4.44 5.07
N TYR A 162 -11.91 5.35 5.67
CA TYR A 162 -13.08 4.99 6.47
C TYR A 162 -14.43 5.11 5.74
N LEU A 163 -14.55 5.96 4.71
CA LEU A 163 -15.83 6.19 4.00
C LEU A 163 -15.74 5.74 2.53
N PRO A 164 -15.99 4.44 2.23
CA PRO A 164 -15.84 3.90 0.89
C PRO A 164 -16.91 4.41 -0.07
N ALA A 165 -16.48 4.89 -1.24
CA ALA A 165 -17.34 5.46 -2.30
C ALA A 165 -18.50 4.55 -2.71
N LYS A 166 -18.23 3.25 -2.78
CA LYS A 166 -19.17 2.25 -3.30
C LYS A 166 -20.34 1.99 -2.36
N ARG A 167 -20.16 2.19 -1.05
CA ARG A 167 -21.17 1.88 -0.04
C ARG A 167 -21.93 3.11 0.42
N VAL A 168 -21.23 4.23 0.64
CA VAL A 168 -21.80 5.45 1.27
C VAL A 168 -21.45 6.73 0.49
N PRO A 169 -21.86 6.84 -0.79
CA PRO A 169 -21.50 7.98 -1.63
C PRO A 169 -22.03 9.32 -1.11
N LYS A 170 -23.25 9.33 -0.53
CA LYS A 170 -23.90 10.53 0.00
C LYS A 170 -23.19 11.06 1.25
N THR A 171 -22.95 10.20 2.24
CA THR A 171 -22.23 10.55 3.48
C THR A 171 -20.84 11.08 3.17
N ARG A 172 -20.14 10.43 2.24
CA ARG A 172 -18.81 10.87 1.84
C ARG A 172 -18.82 12.25 1.17
N ALA A 173 -19.79 12.53 0.31
CA ALA A 173 -19.96 13.84 -0.31
C ALA A 173 -20.24 14.93 0.73
N PHE A 174 -21.11 14.64 1.70
CA PHE A 174 -21.38 15.52 2.84
C PHE A 174 -20.11 15.81 3.65
N CYS A 175 -19.36 14.78 4.08
CA CYS A 175 -18.12 14.95 4.83
C CYS A 175 -17.07 15.76 4.05
N THR A 176 -17.03 15.63 2.73
CA THR A 176 -16.11 16.39 1.88
C THR A 176 -16.47 17.87 1.85
N TRP A 177 -17.76 18.20 1.72
CA TRP A 177 -18.23 19.58 1.80
C TRP A 177 -18.06 20.18 3.19
N LEU A 178 -18.35 19.39 4.23
CA LEU A 178 -18.13 19.78 5.61
C LEU A 178 -16.65 20.08 5.88
N LEU A 179 -15.72 19.26 5.38
CA LEU A 179 -14.29 19.53 5.52
C LEU A 179 -13.88 20.84 4.85
N ARG A 180 -14.41 21.14 3.65
CA ARG A 180 -14.14 22.39 2.95
C ARG A 180 -14.69 23.59 3.71
N ALA A 181 -15.93 23.51 4.19
CA ALA A 181 -16.54 24.54 5.00
C ALA A 181 -15.71 24.79 6.27
N ALA A 182 -15.37 23.72 7.01
CA ALA A 182 -14.53 23.82 8.20
C ALA A 182 -13.16 24.45 7.90
N THR A 183 -12.52 24.10 6.78
CA THR A 183 -11.22 24.67 6.39
C THR A 183 -11.32 26.18 6.13
N LEU A 184 -12.37 26.61 5.43
CA LEU A 184 -12.61 28.04 5.18
C LEU A 184 -12.96 28.78 6.46
N THR A 185 -13.82 28.20 7.31
CA THR A 185 -14.17 28.79 8.61
C THR A 185 -12.95 28.96 9.50
N VAL A 186 -12.08 27.95 9.57
CA VAL A 186 -10.82 28.05 10.32
C VAL A 186 -9.90 29.10 9.71
N ALA A 187 -9.75 29.14 8.39
CA ALA A 187 -8.92 30.15 7.73
C ALA A 187 -9.40 31.59 8.01
N VAL A 188 -10.72 31.82 7.97
CA VAL A 188 -11.32 33.13 8.31
C VAL A 188 -11.14 33.43 9.80
N GLY A 189 -11.40 32.46 10.68
CA GLY A 189 -11.21 32.64 12.12
C GLY A 189 -9.77 32.99 12.48
N LEU A 190 -8.79 32.38 11.83
CA LEU A 190 -7.38 32.70 12.01
C LEU A 190 -7.02 34.09 11.47
N TYR A 191 -7.58 34.48 10.32
CA TYR A 191 -7.41 35.84 9.80
C TYR A 191 -7.92 36.89 10.78
N GLU A 192 -9.13 36.69 11.31
CA GLU A 192 -9.72 37.59 12.33
C GLU A 192 -8.89 37.58 13.62
N PHE A 193 -8.41 36.42 14.05
CA PHE A 193 -7.62 36.29 15.28
C PHE A 193 -6.25 36.97 15.19
N GLU A 194 -5.61 36.95 14.01
CA GLU A 194 -4.32 37.60 13.78
C GLU A 194 -4.46 39.11 13.50
N THR A 195 -5.59 39.57 12.95
CA THR A 195 -5.76 40.99 12.58
C THR A 195 -6.48 41.81 13.64
N ASN A 196 -7.46 41.24 14.34
CA ASN A 196 -8.33 41.95 15.28
C ASN A 196 -8.15 41.50 16.74
N ASP A 197 -7.40 40.43 17.00
CA ASP A 197 -7.15 39.89 18.33
C ASP A 197 -5.63 39.76 18.59
N VAL A 198 -5.29 39.02 19.64
CA VAL A 198 -3.97 38.84 20.23
C VAL A 198 -3.03 37.96 19.38
N GLY A 199 -3.55 37.15 18.46
CA GLY A 199 -2.77 36.20 17.66
C GLY A 199 -2.53 34.84 18.35
N LEU A 200 -2.23 33.83 17.54
CA LEU A 200 -2.22 32.42 17.97
C LEU A 200 -1.20 32.14 19.09
N THR A 201 0.05 32.55 18.91
CA THR A 201 1.11 32.20 19.86
C THR A 201 1.00 32.97 21.17
N GLU A 202 0.55 34.22 21.14
CA GLU A 202 0.26 34.98 22.36
C GLU A 202 -0.92 34.38 23.13
N ALA A 203 -1.98 33.95 22.44
CA ALA A 203 -3.10 33.29 23.08
C ALA A 203 -2.68 32.00 23.77
N ILE A 204 -1.88 31.17 23.11
CA ILE A 204 -1.32 29.94 23.71
C ILE A 204 -0.46 30.29 24.94
N LYS A 205 0.37 31.34 24.85
CA LYS A 205 1.21 31.80 25.97
C LYS A 205 0.37 32.25 27.17
N ARG A 206 -0.75 32.95 26.94
CA ARG A 206 -1.67 33.40 28.00
C ARG A 206 -2.40 32.21 28.64
N ILE A 207 -2.89 31.27 27.83
CA ILE A 207 -3.55 30.04 28.31
C ILE A 207 -2.61 29.20 29.17
N TRP A 208 -1.32 29.11 28.83
CA TRP A 208 -0.34 28.36 29.62
C TRP A 208 -0.04 29.00 30.98
N LYS A 209 -0.27 30.30 31.13
CA LYS A 209 -0.03 31.06 32.37
C LYS A 209 -1.28 31.26 33.21
N ALA A 210 -2.46 30.91 32.69
CA ALA A 210 -3.73 30.91 33.40
C ALA A 210 -3.84 29.68 34.32
#